data_AF-A0A840XRJ0-F1
#
_entry.id   AF-A0A840XRJ0-F1
#
_cell.length_a   1.000
_cell.length_b   1.000
_cell.length_c   1.000
_cell.angle_alpha   90.00
_cell.angle_beta   90.00
_cell.angle_gamma   90.00
#
_symmetry.space_group_name_H-M   'P 1'
#
loop_
_entity.id
_entity.type
_entity.pdbx_description
1 polymer ?
#
loop_
_entity_poly.entity_id
_entity_poly.type
_entity_poly.pdbx_seq_one_letter_code
_entity_poly.pdbx_strand_id
1 'polypeptide(L)'
;MPELVVASDVMTGDDGRTVITTRFSGLDLPPVWLALPEGARPDQYSETDLGNVSLGLGLLAAMHHGTELRVAHPVSPRLLAGAAEYQVIMSTWFPEAVGPVAVHAENGAELRVPGSGEASFFSGGVDSFDTLLRNRSTLTALVFVAGFDIPVDRVDAIERTRPHLRAVADATGMQLWELQTNVRALFDRIGSWGHHTHGAALGTVALALAVVPRDVVQVGLLQA
;
A
#
# COMPACT_ATOMS: atom_id res chain seq x y z
N MET A 1 24.34 6.83 -15.30
CA MET A 1 23.26 7.77 -14.90
C MET A 1 23.00 7.56 -13.42
N PRO A 2 22.42 8.51 -12.67
CA PRO A 2 21.92 8.18 -11.34
C PRO A 2 20.95 7.00 -11.45
N GLU A 3 20.99 6.12 -10.47
CA GLU A 3 20.11 4.95 -10.35
C GLU A 3 19.45 5.05 -8.96
N LEU A 4 18.13 4.95 -8.91
CA LEU A 4 17.38 4.82 -7.68
C LEU A 4 17.30 3.34 -7.34
N VAL A 5 17.93 2.92 -6.24
CA VAL A 5 17.81 1.55 -5.74
C VAL A 5 16.80 1.52 -4.61
N VAL A 6 15.86 0.57 -4.66
CA VAL A 6 14.79 0.43 -3.68
C VAL A 6 14.77 -0.98 -3.12
N ALA A 7 14.74 -1.08 -1.79
CA ALA A 7 14.70 -2.34 -1.07
C ALA A 7 13.72 -2.25 0.08
N SER A 8 12.93 -3.30 0.29
CA SER A 8 12.03 -3.43 1.43
C SER A 8 12.45 -4.58 2.33
N ASP A 9 12.35 -4.37 3.63
CA ASP A 9 12.50 -5.40 4.65
C ASP A 9 11.20 -5.51 5.45
N VAL A 10 10.96 -6.67 6.07
CA VAL A 10 9.81 -6.89 6.94
C VAL A 10 10.26 -7.38 8.31
N MET A 11 9.66 -6.85 9.37
CA MET A 11 9.96 -7.24 10.74
C MET A 11 8.76 -7.04 11.66
N THR A 12 8.81 -7.61 12.85
CA THR A 12 7.88 -7.26 13.93
C THR A 12 8.37 -5.96 14.59
N GLY A 13 7.52 -4.94 14.62
CA GLY A 13 7.78 -3.68 15.31
C GLY A 13 7.59 -3.79 16.83
N ASP A 14 7.93 -2.70 17.55
CA ASP A 14 7.88 -2.65 19.01
C ASP A 14 6.46 -2.83 19.59
N ASP A 15 5.44 -2.48 18.81
CA ASP A 15 4.02 -2.65 19.15
C ASP A 15 3.48 -4.05 18.78
N GLY A 16 4.36 -4.96 18.34
CA GLY A 16 4.02 -6.32 17.93
C GLY A 16 3.43 -6.44 16.52
N ARG A 17 3.26 -5.33 15.79
CA ARG A 17 2.74 -5.36 14.42
C ARG A 17 3.81 -5.75 13.42
N THR A 18 3.40 -6.40 12.34
CA THR A 18 4.30 -6.58 11.18
C THR A 18 4.46 -5.24 10.47
N VAL A 19 5.71 -4.84 10.25
CA VAL A 19 6.07 -3.58 9.58
C VAL A 19 6.95 -3.89 8.38
N ILE A 20 6.54 -3.43 7.21
CA ILE A 20 7.39 -3.39 6.01
C ILE A 20 8.06 -2.02 5.96
N THR A 21 9.38 -1.97 5.86
CA THR A 21 10.15 -0.73 5.70
C THR A 21 10.88 -0.73 4.37
N THR A 22 10.62 0.27 3.54
CA THR A 22 11.25 0.51 2.25
C THR A 22 12.26 1.63 2.36
N ARG A 23 13.48 1.38 1.87
CA ARG A 23 14.57 2.36 1.82
C ARG A 23 14.98 2.61 0.38
N PHE A 24 15.48 3.82 0.17
CA PHE A 24 15.90 4.34 -1.12
C PHE A 24 17.38 4.71 -1.03
N SER A 25 18.15 4.41 -2.08
CA SER A 25 19.51 4.89 -2.25
C SER A 25 19.74 5.42 -3.66
N GLY A 26 20.74 6.30 -3.82
CA GLY A 26 20.95 7.07 -5.05
C GLY A 26 20.20 8.41 -5.10
N LEU A 27 19.12 8.55 -4.32
CA LEU A 27 18.42 9.81 -4.06
C LEU A 27 18.19 10.00 -2.56
N ASP A 28 18.16 11.26 -2.10
CA ASP A 28 17.81 11.61 -0.73
C ASP A 28 16.29 11.59 -0.52
N LEU A 29 15.73 10.38 -0.43
CA LEU A 29 14.31 10.13 -0.18
C LEU A 29 14.13 9.53 1.22
N PRO A 30 13.05 9.89 1.95
CA PRO A 30 12.84 9.36 3.28
C PRO A 30 12.43 7.88 3.21
N PRO A 31 12.78 7.06 4.22
CA PRO A 31 12.27 5.71 4.31
C PRO A 31 10.75 5.74 4.48
N VAL A 32 10.08 4.78 3.87
CA VAL A 32 8.63 4.57 4.01
C VAL A 32 8.40 3.30 4.80
N TRP A 33 7.50 3.33 5.77
CA TRP A 33 7.06 2.16 6.52
C TRP A 33 5.56 1.93 6.38
N LEU A 34 5.16 0.67 6.38
CA LEU A 34 3.78 0.20 6.38
C LEU A 34 3.59 -0.72 7.59
N ALA A 35 2.92 -0.25 8.64
CA ALA A 35 2.47 -1.11 9.73
C ALA A 35 1.17 -1.80 9.28
N LEU A 36 1.25 -3.12 9.12
CA LEU A 36 0.21 -3.95 8.54
C LEU A 36 -0.88 -4.29 9.54
N PRO A 37 -2.09 -4.69 9.08
CA PRO A 37 -3.18 -5.05 9.98
C PRO A 37 -2.79 -6.14 10.97
N GLU A 38 -3.52 -6.19 12.08
CA GLU A 38 -3.38 -7.28 13.04
C GLU A 38 -3.53 -8.64 12.34
N GLY A 39 -2.73 -9.62 12.76
CA GLY A 39 -2.71 -10.97 12.18
C GLY A 39 -1.78 -11.15 10.97
N ALA A 40 -1.31 -10.08 10.33
CA ALA A 40 -0.19 -10.16 9.39
C ALA A 40 1.07 -10.64 10.14
N ARG A 41 1.86 -11.54 9.54
CA ARG A 41 3.13 -12.00 10.10
C ARG A 41 4.30 -11.80 9.14
N PRO A 42 5.51 -11.46 9.64
CA PRO A 42 6.67 -11.21 8.77
C PRO A 42 7.06 -12.41 7.90
N ASP A 43 6.95 -13.63 8.44
CA ASP A 43 7.33 -14.90 7.80
C ASP A 43 6.45 -15.29 6.61
N GLN A 44 5.33 -14.58 6.39
CA GLN A 44 4.45 -14.80 5.24
C GLN A 44 4.96 -14.12 3.97
N TYR A 45 5.80 -13.09 4.11
CA TYR A 45 6.31 -12.28 3.02
C TYR A 45 7.56 -12.92 2.41
N SER A 46 7.47 -13.28 1.14
CA SER A 46 8.62 -13.70 0.34
C SER A 46 9.41 -12.48 -0.16
N GLU A 47 10.63 -12.70 -0.64
CA GLU A 47 11.39 -11.65 -1.33
C GLU A 47 10.60 -11.05 -2.50
N THR A 48 9.82 -11.86 -3.24
CA THR A 48 8.97 -11.35 -4.32
C THR A 48 7.89 -10.38 -3.83
N ASP A 49 7.28 -10.64 -2.67
CA ASP A 49 6.28 -9.74 -2.10
C ASP A 49 6.92 -8.40 -1.69
N LEU A 50 8.11 -8.45 -1.11
CA LEU A 50 8.90 -7.26 -0.76
C LEU A 50 9.35 -6.49 -2.00
N GLY A 51 9.70 -7.18 -3.09
CA GLY A 51 10.01 -6.58 -4.37
C GLY A 51 8.79 -5.89 -4.99
N ASN A 52 7.61 -6.50 -4.91
CA ASN A 52 6.37 -5.88 -5.37
C ASN A 52 6.07 -4.57 -4.62
N VAL A 53 6.17 -4.56 -3.29
CA VAL A 53 6.00 -3.34 -2.47
C VAL A 53 7.05 -2.29 -2.83
N SER A 54 8.32 -2.70 -3.00
CA SER A 54 9.42 -1.81 -3.39
C SER A 54 9.16 -1.15 -4.74
N LEU A 55 8.68 -1.90 -5.74
CA LEU A 55 8.32 -1.37 -7.05
C LEU A 55 7.17 -0.36 -6.95
N GLY A 56 6.12 -0.67 -6.18
CA GLY A 56 4.98 0.22 -5.98
C GLY A 56 5.36 1.59 -5.40
N LEU A 57 6.31 1.62 -4.47
CA LEU A 57 6.82 2.86 -3.87
C LEU A 57 7.86 3.56 -4.76
N GLY A 58 8.72 2.78 -5.41
CA GLY A 58 9.87 3.28 -6.16
C GLY A 58 9.54 3.83 -7.54
N LEU A 59 8.55 3.25 -8.23
CA LEU A 59 8.30 3.55 -9.64
C LEU A 59 7.96 5.02 -9.88
N LEU A 60 6.97 5.55 -9.17
CA LEU A 60 6.57 6.95 -9.35
C LEU A 60 7.69 7.92 -8.95
N ALA A 61 8.48 7.59 -7.92
CA ALA A 61 9.64 8.38 -7.54
C ALA A 61 10.72 8.40 -8.62
N ALA A 62 11.04 7.24 -9.21
CA ALA A 62 11.99 7.14 -10.31
C ALA A 62 11.53 7.93 -11.54
N MET A 63 10.25 7.80 -11.91
CA MET A 63 9.63 8.53 -13.02
C MET A 63 9.65 10.05 -12.81
N HIS A 64 9.37 10.52 -11.59
CA HIS A 64 9.42 11.93 -11.23
C HIS A 64 10.83 12.51 -11.35
N HIS A 65 11.84 11.76 -10.90
CA HIS A 65 13.23 12.19 -10.95
C HIS A 65 13.93 11.90 -12.29
N GLY A 66 13.27 11.22 -13.23
CA GLY A 66 13.86 10.84 -14.52
C GLY A 66 15.09 9.92 -14.37
N THR A 67 15.10 9.07 -13.35
CA THR A 67 16.22 8.17 -13.03
C THR A 67 15.81 6.72 -13.24
N GLU A 68 16.76 5.86 -13.61
CA GLU A 68 16.51 4.42 -13.68
C GLU A 68 16.17 3.88 -12.29
N LEU A 69 15.27 2.90 -12.23
CA LEU A 69 14.86 2.20 -11.02
C LEU A 69 15.48 0.80 -10.98
N ARG A 70 16.17 0.48 -9.89
CA ARG A 70 16.56 -0.89 -9.54
C ARG A 70 15.80 -1.35 -8.30
N VAL A 71 15.05 -2.44 -8.43
CA VAL A 71 14.42 -3.11 -7.29
C VAL A 71 15.35 -4.21 -6.82
N ALA A 72 15.74 -4.17 -5.54
CA ALA A 72 16.74 -5.09 -4.99
C ALA A 72 16.25 -6.54 -4.91
N HIS A 73 14.95 -6.74 -4.73
CA HIS A 73 14.32 -8.06 -4.65
C HIS A 73 13.65 -8.44 -5.97
N PRO A 74 13.43 -9.74 -6.23
CA PRO A 74 12.64 -10.18 -7.38
C PRO A 74 11.24 -9.59 -7.38
N VAL A 75 10.65 -9.38 -8.55
CA VAL A 75 9.30 -8.80 -8.73
C VAL A 75 8.47 -9.75 -9.58
N SER A 76 7.17 -9.82 -9.31
CA SER A 76 6.26 -10.61 -10.15
C SER A 76 6.31 -10.13 -11.62
N PRO A 77 6.43 -11.06 -12.59
CA PRO A 77 6.40 -10.72 -14.01
C PRO A 77 5.12 -9.96 -14.40
N ARG A 78 3.96 -10.32 -13.83
CA ARG A 78 2.69 -9.61 -14.04
C ARG A 78 2.75 -8.16 -13.57
N LEU A 79 3.39 -7.90 -12.42
CA LEU A 79 3.54 -6.53 -11.92
C LEU A 79 4.51 -5.72 -12.77
N LEU A 80 5.61 -6.32 -13.25
CA LEU A 80 6.54 -5.67 -14.19
C LEU A 80 5.86 -5.28 -15.50
N ALA A 81 5.00 -6.15 -16.05
CA ALA A 81 4.19 -5.84 -17.22
C ALA A 81 3.23 -4.66 -16.94
N GLY A 82 2.52 -4.71 -15.80
CA GLY A 82 1.63 -3.61 -15.38
C GLY A 82 2.38 -2.30 -15.10
N ALA A 83 3.64 -2.35 -14.65
CA ALA A 83 4.48 -1.18 -14.46
C ALA A 83 4.80 -0.47 -15.78
N ALA A 84 4.98 -1.21 -16.88
CA ALA A 84 5.15 -0.60 -18.20
C ALA A 84 3.89 0.16 -18.63
N GLU A 85 2.71 -0.43 -18.45
CA GLU A 85 1.42 0.22 -18.74
C GLU A 85 1.19 1.46 -17.85
N TYR A 86 1.49 1.33 -16.56
CA TYR A 86 1.40 2.43 -15.59
C TYR A 86 2.25 3.63 -16.03
N GLN A 87 3.49 3.39 -16.48
CA GLN A 87 4.37 4.47 -16.95
C GLN A 87 3.77 5.23 -18.14
N VAL A 88 3.17 4.50 -19.09
CA VAL A 88 2.49 5.11 -20.25
C VAL A 88 1.32 5.98 -19.79
N ILE A 89 0.45 5.45 -18.92
CA ILE A 89 -0.73 6.17 -18.41
C ILE A 89 -0.29 7.45 -17.69
N MET A 90 0.62 7.31 -16.72
CA MET A 90 1.05 8.44 -15.89
C MET A 90 1.78 9.51 -16.70
N SER A 91 2.65 9.13 -17.63
CA SER A 91 3.33 10.09 -18.50
C SER A 91 2.38 10.76 -19.51
N THR A 92 1.25 10.11 -19.83
CA THR A 92 0.20 10.70 -20.67
C THR A 92 -0.67 11.69 -19.90
N TRP A 93 -1.05 11.34 -18.67
CA TRP A 93 -1.91 12.19 -17.83
C TRP A 93 -1.15 13.35 -17.19
N PHE A 94 0.12 13.15 -16.86
CA PHE A 94 0.96 14.13 -16.16
C PHE A 94 2.32 14.34 -16.86
N PRO A 95 2.33 14.72 -18.15
CA PRO A 95 3.54 14.78 -18.96
C PRO A 95 4.59 15.79 -18.46
N GLU A 96 4.17 16.79 -17.69
CA GLU A 96 5.06 17.80 -17.09
C GLU A 96 5.68 17.34 -15.75
N ALA A 97 5.13 16.30 -15.12
CA ALA A 97 5.50 15.87 -13.78
C ALA A 97 6.33 14.59 -13.74
N VAL A 98 6.12 13.69 -14.71
CA VAL A 98 6.71 12.34 -14.72
C VAL A 98 6.99 11.87 -16.15
N GLY A 99 8.03 11.05 -16.31
CA GLY A 99 8.37 10.41 -17.58
C GLY A 99 8.72 8.93 -17.41
N PRO A 100 8.75 8.16 -18.51
CA PRO A 100 9.12 6.76 -18.47
C PRO A 100 10.61 6.60 -18.12
N VAL A 101 10.92 5.55 -17.37
CA VAL A 101 12.27 5.18 -16.90
C VAL A 101 12.52 3.69 -17.09
N ALA A 102 13.80 3.30 -17.16
CA ALA A 102 14.16 1.88 -17.14
C ALA A 102 13.89 1.30 -15.74
N VAL A 103 13.29 0.10 -15.70
CA VAL A 103 13.05 -0.65 -14.47
C VAL A 103 13.85 -1.95 -14.53
N HIS A 104 14.74 -2.14 -13.57
CA HIS A 104 15.59 -3.31 -13.43
C HIS A 104 15.19 -4.10 -12.18
N ALA A 105 14.73 -5.34 -12.38
CA ALA A 105 14.40 -6.26 -11.30
C ALA A 105 14.57 -7.71 -11.80
N GLU A 106 14.88 -8.63 -10.90
CA GLU A 106 14.82 -10.06 -11.21
C GLU A 106 13.35 -10.53 -11.30
N ASN A 107 13.09 -11.57 -12.10
CA ASN A 107 11.76 -12.18 -12.15
C ASN A 107 11.55 -13.06 -10.92
N GLY A 108 10.54 -12.71 -10.12
CA GLY A 108 10.12 -13.48 -8.95
C GLY A 108 8.97 -14.46 -9.26
N ALA A 109 8.30 -14.89 -8.20
CA ALA A 109 7.07 -15.67 -8.32
C ALA A 109 5.89 -14.85 -8.88
N GLU A 110 4.87 -15.53 -9.40
CA GLU A 110 3.61 -14.86 -9.75
C GLU A 110 2.92 -14.27 -8.52
N LEU A 111 2.19 -13.17 -8.72
CA LEU A 111 1.35 -12.59 -7.67
C LEU A 111 0.40 -13.67 -7.14
N ARG A 112 0.33 -13.81 -5.81
CA ARG A 112 -0.66 -14.68 -5.19
C ARG A 112 -2.06 -14.22 -5.61
N VAL A 113 -2.87 -15.14 -6.08
CA VAL A 113 -4.31 -14.89 -6.25
C VAL A 113 -4.93 -15.08 -4.86
N PRO A 114 -5.44 -14.03 -4.20
CA PRO A 114 -6.11 -14.21 -2.93
C PRO A 114 -7.35 -15.09 -3.13
N GLY A 115 -7.78 -15.81 -2.08
CA GLY A 115 -9.05 -16.56 -2.08
C GLY A 115 -10.28 -15.66 -2.35
N SER A 116 -11.47 -16.25 -2.32
CA SER A 116 -12.74 -15.54 -2.56
C SER A 116 -12.94 -14.32 -1.64
N GLY A 117 -13.49 -13.22 -2.20
CA GLY A 117 -13.84 -11.99 -1.47
C GLY A 117 -13.15 -10.75 -2.01
N GLU A 118 -13.69 -9.58 -1.74
CA GLU A 118 -13.13 -8.29 -2.17
C GLU A 118 -12.91 -7.38 -0.96
N ALA A 119 -11.92 -6.49 -1.03
CA ALA A 119 -11.67 -5.49 -0.01
C ALA A 119 -11.74 -4.10 -0.63
N SER A 120 -12.26 -3.12 0.12
CA SER A 120 -12.37 -1.74 -0.34
C SER A 120 -11.65 -0.79 0.61
N PHE A 121 -10.88 0.15 0.06
CA PHE A 121 -10.35 1.26 0.83
C PHE A 121 -11.51 2.11 1.38
N PHE A 122 -11.52 2.31 2.69
CA PHE A 122 -12.63 2.92 3.40
C PHE A 122 -12.14 3.97 4.39
N SER A 123 -12.30 5.24 4.02
CA SER A 123 -11.93 6.40 4.84
C SER A 123 -13.08 6.94 5.70
N GLY A 124 -14.31 6.45 5.48
CA GLY A 124 -15.53 6.98 6.10
C GLY A 124 -16.10 8.21 5.39
N GLY A 125 -15.52 8.60 4.26
CA GLY A 125 -16.06 9.63 3.37
C GLY A 125 -17.20 9.13 2.48
N VAL A 126 -17.95 10.05 1.88
CA VAL A 126 -19.12 9.76 1.04
C VAL A 126 -18.79 8.81 -0.11
N ASP A 127 -17.66 9.00 -0.80
CA ASP A 127 -17.27 8.16 -1.93
C ASP A 127 -16.96 6.72 -1.51
N SER A 128 -16.33 6.55 -0.33
CA SER A 128 -16.07 5.21 0.22
C SER A 128 -17.37 4.52 0.67
N PHE A 129 -18.37 5.27 1.13
CA PHE A 129 -19.71 4.74 1.41
C PHE A 129 -20.46 4.34 0.13
N ASP A 130 -20.43 5.16 -0.91
CA ASP A 130 -21.03 4.83 -2.20
C ASP A 130 -20.41 3.54 -2.78
N THR A 131 -19.07 3.43 -2.74
CA THR A 131 -18.34 2.22 -3.15
C THR A 131 -18.76 1.00 -2.34
N LEU A 132 -18.83 1.13 -1.01
CA LEU A 132 -19.28 0.06 -0.11
C LEU A 132 -20.70 -0.39 -0.44
N LEU A 133 -21.65 0.53 -0.57
CA LEU A 133 -23.06 0.20 -0.78
C LEU A 133 -23.29 -0.47 -2.14
N ARG A 134 -22.57 -0.06 -3.19
CA ARG A 134 -22.67 -0.66 -4.53
C ARG A 134 -22.10 -2.08 -4.59
N ASN A 135 -21.05 -2.36 -3.82
CA ASN A 135 -20.31 -3.63 -3.88
C ASN A 135 -20.53 -4.51 -2.64
N ARG A 136 -21.55 -4.21 -1.83
CA ARG A 136 -21.79 -4.87 -0.55
C ARG A 136 -21.89 -6.40 -0.65
N SER A 137 -22.35 -6.94 -1.77
CA SER A 137 -22.51 -8.39 -1.97
C SER A 137 -21.19 -9.15 -2.16
N THR A 138 -20.10 -8.47 -2.55
CA THR A 138 -18.80 -9.09 -2.84
C THR A 138 -17.73 -8.72 -1.82
N LEU A 139 -17.88 -7.57 -1.16
CA LEU A 139 -16.95 -7.09 -0.15
C LEU A 139 -16.98 -7.94 1.13
N THR A 140 -15.79 -8.31 1.61
CA THR A 140 -15.58 -9.03 2.87
C THR A 140 -14.76 -8.21 3.88
N ALA A 141 -14.07 -7.16 3.42
CA ALA A 141 -13.23 -6.32 4.26
C ALA A 141 -13.23 -4.85 3.85
N LEU A 142 -13.04 -3.98 4.84
CA LEU A 142 -12.80 -2.55 4.72
C LEU A 142 -11.35 -2.27 5.10
N VAL A 143 -10.66 -1.46 4.30
CA VAL A 143 -9.24 -1.12 4.50
C VAL A 143 -9.13 0.35 4.89
N PHE A 144 -8.77 0.61 6.13
CA PHE A 144 -8.45 1.96 6.60
C PHE A 144 -6.93 2.14 6.70
N VAL A 145 -6.42 3.26 6.20
CA VAL A 145 -4.98 3.57 6.25
C VAL A 145 -4.77 4.89 6.99
N ALA A 146 -4.30 4.82 8.22
CA ALA A 146 -3.82 5.99 8.93
C ALA A 146 -2.51 6.48 8.28
N GLY A 147 -2.43 7.77 7.99
CA GLY A 147 -1.38 8.35 7.16
C GLY A 147 -1.85 8.78 5.76
N PHE A 148 -3.06 8.37 5.33
CA PHE A 148 -3.60 8.69 3.99
C PHE A 148 -4.49 9.91 3.91
N ASP A 149 -5.64 9.96 4.58
CA ASP A 149 -6.46 11.18 4.61
C ASP A 149 -6.15 11.96 5.89
N ILE A 150 -6.02 11.22 7.00
CA ILE A 150 -5.56 11.72 8.28
C ILE A 150 -4.04 11.50 8.38
N PRO A 151 -3.22 12.55 8.57
CA PRO A 151 -1.78 12.40 8.77
C PRO A 151 -1.47 11.48 9.97
N VAL A 152 -0.39 10.71 9.87
CA VAL A 152 -0.08 9.63 10.83
C VAL A 152 0.28 10.14 12.22
N ASP A 153 0.75 11.38 12.33
CA ASP A 153 1.06 12.09 13.57
C ASP A 153 -0.18 12.68 14.26
N ARG A 154 -1.33 12.72 13.58
CA ARG A 154 -2.62 13.19 14.14
C ARG A 154 -3.35 12.07 14.86
N VAL A 155 -2.68 11.50 15.87
CA VAL A 155 -3.17 10.37 16.68
C VAL A 155 -4.59 10.61 17.20
N ASP A 156 -4.87 11.77 17.79
CA ASP A 156 -6.21 12.11 18.30
C ASP A 156 -7.31 12.09 17.22
N ALA A 157 -6.98 12.43 15.97
CA ALA A 157 -7.95 12.39 14.88
C ALA A 157 -8.18 10.95 14.41
N ILE A 158 -7.12 10.14 14.36
CA ILE A 158 -7.20 8.71 14.04
C ILE A 158 -8.07 8.01 15.10
N GLU A 159 -7.78 8.19 16.38
CA GLU A 159 -8.49 7.53 17.48
C GLU A 159 -9.97 7.95 17.58
N ARG A 160 -10.33 9.18 17.18
CA ARG A 160 -11.75 9.57 17.05
C ARG A 160 -12.45 8.95 15.84
N THR A 161 -11.70 8.59 14.81
CA THR A 161 -12.25 8.01 13.56
C THR A 161 -12.48 6.51 13.71
N ARG A 162 -11.58 5.79 14.40
CA ARG A 162 -11.65 4.32 14.56
C ARG A 162 -13.00 3.78 15.02
N PRO A 163 -13.69 4.32 16.06
CA PRO A 163 -14.97 3.79 16.50
C PRO A 163 -16.05 3.88 15.42
N HIS A 164 -16.03 4.92 14.59
CA HIS A 164 -16.98 5.09 13.50
C HIS A 164 -16.76 4.05 12.40
N LEU A 165 -15.50 3.82 12.02
CA LEU A 165 -15.15 2.81 11.02
C LEU A 165 -15.49 1.40 11.52
N ARG A 166 -15.24 1.14 12.81
CA ARG A 166 -15.58 -0.12 13.47
C ARG A 166 -17.09 -0.36 13.43
N ALA A 167 -17.89 0.64 13.79
CA ALA A 167 -19.34 0.53 13.74
C ALA A 167 -19.87 0.22 12.33
N VAL A 168 -19.25 0.77 11.28
CA VAL A 168 -19.60 0.44 9.88
C VAL A 168 -19.23 -0.99 9.53
N ALA A 169 -18.02 -1.44 9.89
CA ALA A 169 -17.57 -2.81 9.68
C ALA A 169 -18.52 -3.81 10.37
N ASP A 170 -18.88 -3.55 11.63
CA ASP A 170 -19.81 -4.38 12.42
C ASP A 170 -21.21 -4.40 11.78
N ALA A 171 -21.76 -3.24 11.38
CA ALA A 171 -23.07 -3.14 10.74
C ALA A 171 -23.13 -3.79 9.34
N THR A 172 -21.96 -4.00 8.71
CA THR A 172 -21.84 -4.65 7.41
C THR A 172 -21.43 -6.12 7.50
N GLY A 173 -20.99 -6.59 8.67
CA GLY A 173 -20.43 -7.92 8.86
C GLY A 173 -19.07 -8.10 8.17
N MET A 174 -18.34 -7.01 7.94
CA MET A 174 -17.05 -7.00 7.25
C MET A 174 -15.91 -6.91 8.26
N GLN A 175 -14.73 -7.42 7.89
CA GLN A 175 -13.51 -7.17 8.65
C GLN A 175 -13.05 -5.72 8.45
N LEU A 176 -12.51 -5.09 9.49
CA LEU A 176 -11.79 -3.82 9.35
C LEU A 176 -10.29 -4.06 9.45
N TRP A 177 -9.58 -3.88 8.34
CA TRP A 177 -8.13 -3.93 8.26
C TRP A 177 -7.57 -2.53 8.41
N GLU A 178 -6.85 -2.29 9.51
CA GLU A 178 -6.30 -0.99 9.83
C GLU A 178 -4.80 -0.99 9.61
N LEU A 179 -4.30 -0.15 8.71
CA LEU A 179 -2.88 0.06 8.45
C LEU A 179 -2.44 1.43 8.98
N GLN A 180 -1.14 1.57 9.21
CA GLN A 180 -0.53 2.88 9.43
C GLN A 180 0.68 3.03 8.52
N THR A 181 0.96 4.25 8.07
CA THR A 181 2.12 4.53 7.24
C THR A 181 2.53 5.99 7.28
N ASN A 182 3.81 6.25 7.06
CA ASN A 182 4.35 7.57 6.75
C ASN A 182 4.48 7.83 5.23
N VAL A 183 3.81 7.09 4.34
CA VAL A 183 4.02 7.15 2.88
C VAL A 183 4.01 8.57 2.30
N ARG A 184 3.26 9.49 2.92
CA ARG A 184 3.20 10.90 2.52
C ARG A 184 4.53 11.65 2.69
N ALA A 185 5.42 11.20 3.57
CA ALA A 185 6.78 11.71 3.65
C ALA A 185 7.54 11.57 2.31
N LEU A 186 7.25 10.52 1.55
CA LEU A 186 7.76 10.34 0.18
C LEU A 186 6.89 11.10 -0.82
N PHE A 187 5.60 10.79 -0.88
CA PHE A 187 4.74 11.21 -1.97
C PHE A 187 4.41 12.71 -2.01
N ASP A 188 4.47 13.41 -0.87
CA ASP A 188 4.30 14.86 -0.85
C ASP A 188 5.58 15.59 -1.31
N ARG A 189 6.74 14.91 -1.37
CA ARG A 189 8.00 15.48 -1.88
C ARG A 189 8.12 15.42 -3.40
N ILE A 190 7.42 14.48 -4.03
CA ILE A 190 7.54 14.18 -5.46
C ILE A 190 6.27 14.48 -6.25
N GLY A 191 5.27 15.10 -5.61
CA GLY A 191 4.00 15.35 -6.26
C GLY A 191 2.90 15.85 -5.35
N SER A 192 1.67 15.83 -5.87
CA SER A 192 0.47 16.23 -5.14
C SER A 192 -0.39 15.01 -4.82
N TRP A 193 -0.64 14.79 -3.52
CA TRP A 193 -1.46 13.69 -3.01
C TRP A 193 -2.80 13.59 -3.73
N GLY A 194 -3.59 14.67 -3.73
CA GLY A 194 -4.92 14.69 -4.34
C GLY A 194 -4.94 14.65 -5.88
N HIS A 195 -3.78 14.73 -6.54
CA HIS A 195 -3.72 14.82 -7.99
C HIS A 195 -3.17 13.55 -8.64
N HIS A 196 -2.01 13.04 -8.21
CA HIS A 196 -1.34 11.94 -8.93
C HIS A 196 -0.55 10.95 -8.07
N THR A 197 -0.27 11.24 -6.80
CA THR A 197 0.56 10.33 -5.98
C THR A 197 -0.25 9.34 -5.13
N HIS A 198 -1.51 9.65 -4.78
CA HIS A 198 -2.35 8.75 -3.98
C HIS A 198 -2.58 7.36 -4.64
N GLY A 199 -2.67 7.30 -5.97
CA GLY A 199 -2.86 6.05 -6.70
C GLY A 199 -1.71 5.07 -6.51
N ALA A 200 -0.46 5.55 -6.49
CA ALA A 200 0.72 4.73 -6.21
C ALA A 200 0.74 4.23 -4.75
N ALA A 201 0.26 5.06 -3.81
CA ALA A 201 0.12 4.66 -2.41
C ALA A 201 -0.94 3.56 -2.23
N LEU A 202 -2.12 3.71 -2.85
CA LEU A 202 -3.19 2.69 -2.84
C LEU A 202 -2.71 1.38 -3.45
N GLY A 203 -2.04 1.44 -4.61
CA GLY A 203 -1.46 0.27 -5.27
C GLY A 203 -0.44 -0.45 -4.39
N THR A 204 0.47 0.30 -3.76
CA THR A 204 1.44 -0.26 -2.80
C THR A 204 0.77 -0.96 -1.63
N VAL A 205 -0.24 -0.34 -1.01
CA VAL A 205 -0.96 -0.96 0.11
C VAL A 205 -1.67 -2.24 -0.34
N ALA A 206 -2.28 -2.25 -1.53
CA ALA A 206 -2.89 -3.46 -2.09
C ALA A 206 -1.86 -4.59 -2.29
N LEU A 207 -0.66 -4.28 -2.77
CA LEU A 207 0.44 -5.24 -2.91
C LEU A 207 0.89 -5.79 -1.55
N ALA A 208 1.02 -4.92 -0.54
CA ALA A 208 1.38 -5.35 0.82
C ALA A 208 0.30 -6.25 1.46
N LEU A 209 -0.98 -5.97 1.19
CA LEU A 209 -2.10 -6.74 1.72
C LEU A 209 -2.39 -8.05 0.98
N ALA A 210 -1.86 -8.24 -0.24
CA ALA A 210 -2.07 -9.46 -1.02
C ALA A 210 -1.57 -10.74 -0.31
N VAL A 211 -0.71 -10.59 0.69
CA VAL A 211 -0.11 -11.67 1.49
C VAL A 211 -0.86 -11.93 2.80
N VAL A 212 -1.61 -10.93 3.30
CA VAL A 212 -2.27 -11.03 4.61
C VAL A 212 -3.40 -12.09 4.54
N PRO A 213 -3.39 -13.11 5.41
CA PRO A 213 -4.45 -14.10 5.43
C PRO A 213 -5.80 -13.44 5.70
N ARG A 214 -6.81 -13.84 4.94
CA ARG A 214 -8.17 -13.30 5.09
C ARG A 214 -8.93 -13.92 6.26
N ASP A 215 -8.46 -15.06 6.75
CA ASP A 215 -9.02 -15.78 7.91
C ASP A 215 -8.52 -15.24 9.25
N VAL A 216 -7.92 -14.04 9.30
CA VAL A 216 -7.70 -13.33 10.56
C VAL A 216 -9.07 -12.89 11.10
N VAL A 217 -9.78 -13.86 11.66
CA VAL A 217 -10.90 -13.61 12.57
C VAL A 217 -10.33 -12.78 13.71
N GLN A 218 -10.85 -11.56 13.91
CA GLN A 218 -10.68 -10.91 15.21
C GLN A 218 -11.26 -11.85 16.26
N VAL A 219 -10.39 -12.58 16.95
CA VAL A 219 -10.78 -13.35 18.14
C VAL A 219 -10.90 -12.34 19.28
N GLY A 220 -12.11 -11.84 19.51
CA GLY A 220 -12.50 -11.06 20.69
C GLY A 220 -13.63 -10.07 20.35
N LEU A 221 -14.84 -10.12 20.92
CA LEU A 221 -15.33 -10.77 22.14
C LEU A 221 -16.75 -11.32 21.92
N LEU A 222 -16.90 -12.64 21.98
CA LEU A 222 -18.00 -13.20 22.76
C LEU A 222 -17.62 -13.06 24.24
N GLN A 223 -18.59 -12.69 25.08
CA GLN A 223 -18.53 -12.39 26.52
C GLN A 223 -18.25 -10.90 26.82
N ALA A 224 -19.14 -10.13 27.46
CA ALA A 224 -20.23 -10.45 28.39
C ALA A 224 -21.49 -9.61 28.12
#